data_AF-A0A2X3K4L1-F1
#
_entry.id   AF-A0A2X3K4L1-F1
#
_cell.length_a   1.000
_cell.length_b   1.000
_cell.length_c   1.000
_cell.angle_alpha   90.00
_cell.angle_beta   90.00
_cell.angle_gamma   90.00
#
_symmetry.space_group_name_H-M   'P 1'
#
loop_
_entity.id
_entity.type
_entity.pdbx_description
1 polymer ?
#
loop_
_entity_poly.entity_id
_entity_poly.type
_entity_poly.pdbx_seq_one_letter_code
_entity_poly.pdbx_strand_id
1 'polypeptide(L)'
;MPDQVYEIPIGPIHPALKEPIRFTFKVEGERIRGVDIRPGFAHRGIEFMGMKRNLIQTLYLSERICGICSISHPITITLAVERAAGIEVPPRAQYLRVIFAELERIHSHLLWAGVAAHELGFDTLLHLTWKVREKVLDLLEELSGNRIDYAIPIYGGVRRDITPEQYPQVEAMVRYYRGLLDELLDAFLRDPSVAARTRGVGVLEPEEADSLCAVGPTARASGLAKDVRQDRPYLVYGDLGVKAITPREWGLEPRGDVYDKVVVRLLEVGQSLDLIERCLVEMPEGEITSFPKIPALLAYLKKADGEGLGWHEAPRGEVIHYIRLEAGVEEPVVWKVKAPTYSNLMSWVPMFVDQEIADIPIIAASIDPCMCCMDRVHMVDDSSASMVQKEELLRLSRAKTERICRGGGPA
;
A
#
# COMPACT_ATOMS: atom_id res chain seq x y z
N MET A 1 -14.37 41.40 -8.62
CA MET A 1 -13.31 41.56 -7.60
C MET A 1 -12.11 40.81 -8.14
N PRO A 2 -10.89 41.38 -8.16
CA PRO A 2 -9.75 40.65 -8.68
C PRO A 2 -9.52 39.42 -7.79
N ASP A 3 -9.82 38.24 -8.32
CA ASP A 3 -9.16 36.94 -8.13
C ASP A 3 -8.21 36.85 -6.92
N GLN A 4 -8.78 36.99 -5.72
CA GLN A 4 -8.02 36.93 -4.48
C GLN A 4 -7.78 35.46 -4.16
N VAL A 5 -6.52 35.05 -4.19
CA VAL A 5 -6.10 33.71 -3.79
C VAL A 5 -6.02 33.65 -2.27
N TYR A 6 -6.71 32.68 -1.67
CA TYR A 6 -6.68 32.39 -0.24
C TYR A 6 -5.96 31.08 0.04
N GLU A 7 -5.31 30.98 1.19
CA GLU A 7 -4.69 29.73 1.64
C GLU A 7 -5.57 29.02 2.68
N ILE A 8 -5.86 27.75 2.44
CA ILE A 8 -6.68 26.91 3.32
C ILE A 8 -5.85 25.72 3.79
N PRO A 9 -5.45 25.67 5.08
CA PRO A 9 -4.78 24.51 5.64
C PRO A 9 -5.80 23.42 6.01
N ILE A 10 -5.55 22.18 5.58
CA ILE A 10 -6.31 20.99 5.96
C ILE A 10 -5.36 19.98 6.59
N GLY A 11 -5.69 19.49 7.79
CA GLY A 11 -4.84 18.61 8.58
C GLY A 11 -3.88 19.34 9.53
N PRO A 12 -3.02 18.63 10.29
CA PRO A 12 -2.76 17.18 10.23
C PRO A 12 -3.86 16.32 10.84
N ILE A 13 -4.82 16.91 11.56
CA ILE A 13 -5.98 16.20 12.12
C ILE A 13 -7.22 16.74 11.42
N HIS A 14 -7.88 15.91 10.61
CA HIS A 14 -9.09 16.29 9.88
C HIS A 14 -9.95 15.05 9.62
N PRO A 15 -11.30 15.11 9.69
CA PRO A 15 -12.17 13.93 9.52
C PRO A 15 -12.02 13.19 8.18
N ALA A 16 -11.75 13.92 7.10
CA ALA A 16 -11.47 13.36 5.77
C ALA A 16 -10.14 12.61 5.68
N LEU A 17 -9.21 12.82 6.63
CA LEU A 17 -7.88 12.22 6.61
C LEU A 17 -7.80 11.13 7.68
N LYS A 18 -7.61 9.87 7.25
CA LYS A 18 -7.53 8.73 8.17
C LYS A 18 -6.17 8.62 8.86
N GLU A 19 -5.15 9.26 8.30
CA GLU A 19 -3.80 9.36 8.84
C GLU A 19 -3.28 10.81 8.76
N PRO A 20 -2.34 11.23 9.63
CA PRO A 20 -2.00 12.64 9.75
C PRO A 20 -1.12 13.13 8.59
N ILE A 21 -1.64 14.09 7.84
CA ILE A 21 -0.93 14.80 6.76
C ILE A 21 -1.48 16.22 6.68
N ARG A 22 -0.63 17.20 6.35
CA ARG A 22 -1.07 18.58 6.17
C ARG A 22 -1.05 18.96 4.69
N PHE A 23 -2.18 19.42 4.19
CA PHE A 23 -2.29 20.11 2.91
C PHE A 23 -2.45 21.61 3.16
N THR A 24 -1.82 22.43 2.34
CA THR A 24 -2.09 23.87 2.28
C THR A 24 -2.53 24.20 0.85
N PHE A 25 -3.83 24.39 0.66
CA PHE A 25 -4.42 24.65 -0.65
C PHE A 25 -4.42 26.15 -0.94
N LYS A 26 -4.07 26.52 -2.17
CA LYS A 26 -4.27 27.87 -2.72
C LYS A 26 -5.56 27.86 -3.53
N VAL A 27 -6.54 28.64 -3.11
CA VAL A 27 -7.91 28.61 -3.64
C VAL A 27 -8.30 29.98 -4.16
N GLU A 28 -8.90 30.00 -5.34
CA GLU A 28 -9.49 31.19 -5.97
C GLU A 28 -10.99 30.95 -6.13
N GLY A 29 -11.80 31.65 -5.32
CA GLY A 29 -13.23 31.32 -5.19
C GLY A 29 -13.41 29.92 -4.59
N GLU A 30 -13.88 28.97 -5.40
CA GLU A 30 -14.04 27.56 -5.03
C GLU A 30 -13.03 26.63 -5.73
N ARG A 31 -12.22 27.16 -6.65
CA ARG A 31 -11.28 26.39 -7.46
C ARG A 31 -9.89 26.35 -6.83
N ILE A 32 -9.32 25.16 -6.81
CA ILE A 32 -7.96 24.93 -6.32
C ILE A 32 -6.96 25.29 -7.43
N ARG A 33 -6.01 26.18 -7.13
CA ARG A 33 -4.93 26.58 -8.04
C ARG A 33 -3.58 25.95 -7.71
N GLY A 34 -3.46 25.37 -6.52
CA GLY A 34 -2.28 24.64 -6.13
C GLY A 34 -2.39 24.06 -4.73
N VAL A 35 -1.51 23.13 -4.42
CA VAL A 35 -1.43 22.47 -3.13
C VAL A 35 0.03 22.33 -2.70
N ASP A 36 0.31 22.67 -1.44
CA ASP A 36 1.54 22.28 -0.76
C ASP A 36 1.24 21.10 0.17
N ILE A 37 2.05 20.05 0.07
CA ILE A 37 1.81 18.76 0.73
C ILE A 37 2.93 18.55 1.75
N ARG A 38 2.57 18.55 3.03
CA ARG A 38 3.50 18.37 4.14
C ARG A 38 3.22 17.06 4.87
N PRO A 39 4.03 16.02 4.60
CA PRO A 39 3.98 14.76 5.32
C PRO A 39 4.87 14.76 6.58
N GLY A 40 5.03 13.60 7.23
CA GLY A 40 6.02 13.34 8.27
C GLY A 40 5.47 13.26 9.70
N PHE A 41 4.16 13.36 9.90
CA PHE A 41 3.53 13.35 11.22
C PHE A 41 3.45 11.96 11.86
N ALA A 42 3.51 10.89 11.06
CA ALA A 42 3.53 9.50 11.45
C ALA A 42 4.93 8.85 11.33
N HIS A 43 6.01 9.64 11.22
CA HIS A 43 7.37 9.11 11.15
C HIS A 43 7.78 8.43 12.47
N ARG A 44 8.07 7.12 12.40
CA ARG A 44 8.43 6.30 13.57
C ARG A 44 9.90 5.86 13.62
N GLY A 45 10.72 6.21 12.62
CA GLY A 45 12.12 5.76 12.56
C GLY A 45 12.28 4.24 12.34
N ILE A 46 11.37 3.61 11.59
CA ILE A 46 11.34 2.15 11.37
C ILE A 46 12.65 1.62 10.78
N GLU A 47 13.21 2.28 9.77
CA GLU A 47 14.45 1.86 9.10
C GLU A 47 15.63 1.90 10.07
N PHE A 48 15.77 3.00 10.83
CA PHE A 48 16.79 3.12 11.88
C PHE A 48 16.66 2.02 12.93
N MET A 49 15.44 1.72 13.36
CA MET A 49 15.16 0.64 14.30
C MET A 49 15.50 -0.75 13.75
N GLY A 50 15.24 -1.00 12.46
CA GLY A 50 15.56 -2.28 11.82
C GLY A 50 17.07 -2.49 11.62
N MET A 51 17.83 -1.42 11.34
CA MET A 51 19.30 -1.47 11.25
C MET A 51 20.01 -1.65 12.62
N LYS A 52 19.26 -1.73 13.72
CA LYS A 52 19.75 -1.96 15.08
C LYS A 52 19.18 -3.24 15.70
N ARG A 53 18.64 -4.11 14.87
CA ARG A 53 17.95 -5.35 15.24
C ARG A 53 18.39 -6.47 14.30
N ASN A 54 18.40 -7.69 14.81
CA ASN A 54 18.69 -8.84 13.97
C ASN A 54 17.60 -9.02 12.89
N LEU A 55 17.92 -9.77 11.83
CA LEU A 55 17.01 -9.94 10.69
C LEU A 55 15.62 -10.46 11.07
N ILE A 56 15.50 -11.37 12.04
CA ILE A 56 14.21 -11.91 12.49
C ILE A 56 13.37 -10.83 13.16
N GLN A 57 13.98 -10.03 14.04
CA GLN A 57 13.31 -8.90 14.68
C GLN A 57 12.90 -7.84 13.64
N THR A 58 13.75 -7.59 12.64
CA THR A 58 13.48 -6.65 11.55
C THR A 58 12.33 -7.12 10.66
N LEU A 59 12.17 -8.43 10.44
CA LEU A 59 11.01 -8.99 9.75
C LEU A 59 9.69 -8.63 10.46
N TYR A 60 9.60 -8.85 11.77
CA TYR A 60 8.41 -8.46 12.55
C TYR A 60 8.19 -6.94 12.62
N LEU A 61 9.26 -6.16 12.50
CA LEU A 61 9.17 -4.71 12.41
C LEU A 61 8.64 -4.27 11.04
N SER A 62 8.99 -5.00 9.96
CA SER A 62 8.52 -4.71 8.60
C SER A 62 7.00 -4.84 8.45
N GLU A 63 6.40 -5.83 9.12
CA GLU A 63 4.95 -6.03 9.17
C GLU A 63 4.24 -4.82 9.79
N ARG A 64 4.83 -4.24 10.84
CA ARG A 64 4.28 -3.09 11.56
C ARG A 64 4.56 -1.75 10.91
N ILE A 65 5.04 -1.74 9.66
CA ILE A 65 5.13 -0.52 8.86
C ILE A 65 3.73 0.07 8.62
N CYS A 66 2.75 -0.79 8.36
CA CYS A 66 1.38 -0.40 8.06
C CYS A 66 0.44 -1.50 8.52
N GLY A 67 -0.67 -1.13 9.18
CA GLY A 67 -1.67 -2.09 9.65
C GLY A 67 -2.64 -2.60 8.58
N ILE A 68 -2.35 -2.38 7.29
CA ILE A 68 -3.14 -2.89 6.17
C ILE A 68 -2.28 -3.65 5.17
N CYS A 69 -0.98 -3.32 5.08
CA CYS A 69 -0.01 -3.98 4.20
C CYS A 69 0.82 -5.01 5.00
N SER A 70 0.15 -5.78 5.86
CA SER A 70 0.76 -6.69 6.84
C SER A 70 1.42 -7.92 6.20
N ILE A 71 1.07 -8.30 4.97
CA ILE A 71 1.76 -9.34 4.20
C ILE A 71 2.68 -8.74 3.13
N SER A 72 2.31 -7.60 2.54
CA SER A 72 3.08 -6.96 1.48
C SER A 72 4.50 -6.60 1.93
N HIS A 73 4.66 -5.95 3.10
CA HIS A 73 5.99 -5.59 3.60
C HIS A 73 6.83 -6.82 3.99
N PRO A 74 6.29 -7.81 4.74
CA PRO A 74 7.03 -9.04 5.04
C PRO A 74 7.41 -9.86 3.81
N ILE A 75 6.55 -9.99 2.79
CA ILE A 75 6.93 -10.65 1.53
C ILE A 75 8.08 -9.88 0.86
N THR A 76 8.01 -8.56 0.83
CA THR A 76 9.04 -7.76 0.16
C THR A 76 10.40 -7.87 0.87
N ILE A 77 10.46 -7.78 2.20
CA ILE A 77 11.73 -7.92 2.93
C ILE A 77 12.26 -9.36 2.87
N THR A 78 11.39 -10.37 2.93
CA THR A 78 11.83 -11.77 2.82
C THR A 78 12.46 -12.03 1.46
N LEU A 79 11.84 -11.57 0.36
CA LEU A 79 12.43 -11.64 -0.97
C LEU A 79 13.78 -10.91 -1.07
N ALA A 80 13.91 -9.74 -0.44
CA ALA A 80 15.17 -9.00 -0.43
C ALA A 80 16.29 -9.78 0.27
N VAL A 81 16.01 -10.34 1.45
CA VAL A 81 16.98 -11.12 2.24
C VAL A 81 17.29 -12.46 1.59
N GLU A 82 16.28 -13.15 1.06
CA GLU A 82 16.44 -14.42 0.36
C GLU A 82 17.34 -14.27 -0.87
N ARG A 83 17.17 -13.19 -1.64
CA ARG A 83 18.05 -12.88 -2.78
C ARG A 83 19.45 -12.49 -2.35
N ALA A 84 19.61 -11.69 -1.30
CA ALA A 84 20.93 -11.32 -0.78
C ALA A 84 21.72 -12.53 -0.25
N ALA A 85 21.02 -13.49 0.37
CA ALA A 85 21.62 -14.66 1.01
C ALA A 85 21.63 -15.92 0.13
N GLY A 86 21.07 -15.87 -1.09
CA GLY A 86 20.96 -17.01 -2.00
C GLY A 86 20.07 -18.15 -1.45
N ILE A 87 18.98 -17.82 -0.76
CA ILE A 87 18.03 -18.79 -0.21
C ILE A 87 16.95 -19.12 -1.25
N GLU A 88 16.84 -20.39 -1.61
CA GLU A 88 15.72 -20.89 -2.41
C GLU A 88 14.52 -21.23 -1.53
N VAL A 89 13.34 -20.73 -1.90
CA VAL A 89 12.09 -20.94 -1.16
C VAL A 89 11.30 -22.09 -1.79
N PRO A 90 10.82 -23.08 -1.00
CA PRO A 90 10.05 -24.20 -1.52
C PRO A 90 8.81 -23.76 -2.32
N PRO A 91 8.44 -24.44 -3.42
CA PRO A 91 7.29 -24.07 -4.24
C PRO A 91 5.99 -23.90 -3.43
N ARG A 92 5.69 -24.84 -2.52
CA ARG A 92 4.49 -24.76 -1.65
C ARG A 92 4.45 -23.46 -0.84
N ALA A 93 5.58 -23.04 -0.28
CA ALA A 93 5.66 -21.79 0.47
C ALA A 93 5.41 -20.55 -0.42
N GLN A 94 5.79 -20.61 -1.70
CA GLN A 94 5.52 -19.54 -2.66
C GLN A 94 4.03 -19.41 -2.96
N TYR A 95 3.32 -20.53 -3.16
CA TYR A 95 1.85 -20.56 -3.31
C TYR A 95 1.15 -19.98 -2.07
N LEU A 96 1.55 -20.41 -0.88
CA LEU A 96 0.99 -19.90 0.37
C LEU A 96 1.17 -18.37 0.49
N ARG A 97 2.36 -17.84 0.18
CA ARG A 97 2.60 -16.38 0.16
C ARG A 97 1.66 -15.66 -0.82
N VAL A 98 1.38 -16.24 -1.99
CA VAL A 98 0.44 -15.68 -2.97
C VAL A 98 -0.99 -15.70 -2.44
N ILE A 99 -1.45 -16.81 -1.85
CA ILE A 99 -2.80 -16.89 -1.26
C ILE A 99 -2.99 -15.78 -0.20
N PHE A 100 -2.06 -15.63 0.75
CA PHE A 100 -2.15 -14.57 1.75
C PHE A 100 -2.05 -13.15 1.14
N ALA A 101 -1.24 -12.96 0.10
CA ALA A 101 -1.15 -11.67 -0.61
C ALA A 101 -2.46 -11.28 -1.29
N GLU A 102 -3.14 -12.23 -1.93
CA GLU A 102 -4.40 -11.96 -2.61
C GLU A 102 -5.58 -11.84 -1.62
N LEU A 103 -5.56 -12.55 -0.49
CA LEU A 103 -6.49 -12.30 0.63
C LEU A 103 -6.31 -10.87 1.20
N GLU A 104 -5.06 -10.42 1.36
CA GLU A 104 -4.77 -9.04 1.75
C GLU A 104 -5.32 -8.02 0.74
N ARG A 105 -5.12 -8.30 -0.56
CA ARG A 105 -5.62 -7.45 -1.65
C ARG A 105 -7.14 -7.29 -1.60
N ILE A 106 -7.88 -8.39 -1.42
CA ILE A 106 -9.34 -8.36 -1.32
C ILE A 106 -9.80 -7.48 -0.14
N HIS A 107 -9.32 -7.73 1.09
CA HIS A 107 -9.77 -6.93 2.23
C HIS A 107 -9.34 -5.46 2.14
N SER A 108 -8.24 -5.21 1.44
CA SER A 108 -7.70 -3.87 1.23
C SER A 108 -8.57 -3.07 0.26
N HIS A 109 -8.92 -3.64 -0.89
CA HIS A 109 -9.79 -2.98 -1.87
C HIS A 109 -11.20 -2.75 -1.30
N LEU A 110 -11.75 -3.71 -0.55
CA LEU A 110 -13.04 -3.53 0.14
C LEU A 110 -12.98 -2.44 1.22
N LEU A 111 -11.87 -2.34 1.97
CA LEU A 111 -11.69 -1.24 2.92
C LEU A 111 -11.73 0.10 2.21
N TRP A 112 -10.93 0.24 1.15
CA TRP A 112 -10.85 1.47 0.39
C TRP A 112 -12.18 1.82 -0.29
N ALA A 113 -12.89 0.86 -0.87
CA ALA A 113 -14.19 1.08 -1.50
C ALA A 113 -15.20 1.63 -0.48
N GLY A 114 -15.21 1.10 0.74
CA GLY A 114 -16.02 1.65 1.83
C GLY A 114 -15.61 3.08 2.22
N VAL A 115 -14.31 3.36 2.31
CA VAL A 115 -13.81 4.73 2.59
C VAL A 115 -14.21 5.69 1.47
N ALA A 116 -14.04 5.31 0.20
CA ALA A 116 -14.47 6.10 -0.94
C ALA A 116 -15.98 6.41 -0.86
N ALA A 117 -16.82 5.42 -0.56
CA ALA A 117 -18.25 5.63 -0.36
C ALA A 117 -18.54 6.65 0.76
N HIS A 118 -17.81 6.59 1.87
CA HIS A 118 -17.96 7.54 2.98
C HIS A 118 -17.56 8.97 2.60
N GLU A 119 -16.43 9.15 1.90
CA GLU A 119 -16.00 10.49 1.43
C GLU A 119 -16.97 11.08 0.39
N LEU A 120 -17.76 10.22 -0.28
CA LEU A 120 -18.85 10.63 -1.17
C LEU A 120 -20.17 10.95 -0.43
N GLY A 121 -20.28 10.59 0.85
CA GLY A 121 -21.48 10.77 1.69
C GLY A 121 -22.42 9.55 1.76
N PHE A 122 -22.01 8.39 1.27
CA PHE A 122 -22.82 7.16 1.24
C PHE A 122 -22.49 6.20 2.39
N ASP A 123 -22.91 6.56 3.61
CA ASP A 123 -22.61 5.76 4.81
C ASP A 123 -23.22 4.35 4.79
N THR A 124 -24.39 4.17 4.17
CA THR A 124 -24.96 2.82 4.01
C THR A 124 -24.03 1.92 3.20
N LEU A 125 -23.45 2.44 2.13
CA LEU A 125 -22.54 1.69 1.27
C LEU A 125 -21.21 1.39 1.98
N LEU A 126 -20.71 2.32 2.82
CA LEU A 126 -19.60 2.04 3.75
C LEU A 126 -19.92 0.83 4.64
N HIS A 127 -21.05 0.86 5.36
CA HIS A 127 -21.40 -0.19 6.32
C HIS A 127 -21.60 -1.55 5.64
N LEU A 128 -22.24 -1.58 4.46
CA LEU A 128 -22.42 -2.82 3.69
C LEU A 128 -21.08 -3.37 3.20
N THR A 129 -20.21 -2.53 2.64
CA THR A 129 -18.91 -2.97 2.14
C THR A 129 -18.01 -3.48 3.27
N TRP A 130 -18.03 -2.83 4.43
CA TRP A 130 -17.22 -3.27 5.57
C TRP A 130 -17.78 -4.53 6.24
N LYS A 131 -19.10 -4.74 6.26
CA LYS A 131 -19.68 -6.03 6.66
C LYS A 131 -19.17 -7.16 5.77
N VAL A 132 -19.10 -6.92 4.46
CA VAL A 132 -18.61 -7.88 3.47
C VAL A 132 -17.11 -8.16 3.64
N ARG A 133 -16.33 -7.15 4.05
CA ARG A 133 -14.92 -7.28 4.39
C ARG A 133 -14.66 -8.18 5.60
N GLU A 134 -15.59 -8.30 6.56
CA GLU A 134 -15.38 -9.16 7.73
C GLU A 134 -15.14 -10.62 7.35
N LYS A 135 -15.75 -11.12 6.27
CA LYS A 135 -15.61 -12.53 5.84
C LYS A 135 -14.16 -12.93 5.52
N VAL A 136 -13.40 -12.07 4.86
CA VAL A 136 -11.97 -12.32 4.57
C VAL A 136 -11.10 -12.13 5.81
N LEU A 137 -11.47 -11.22 6.72
CA LEU A 137 -10.75 -11.05 7.98
C LEU A 137 -10.95 -12.24 8.93
N ASP A 138 -12.16 -12.80 9.00
CA ASP A 138 -12.44 -14.02 9.76
C ASP A 138 -11.61 -15.19 9.23
N LEU A 139 -11.48 -15.31 7.90
CA LEU A 139 -10.62 -16.33 7.28
C LEU A 139 -9.14 -16.08 7.59
N LEU A 140 -8.64 -14.85 7.49
CA LEU A 140 -7.26 -14.52 7.84
C LEU A 140 -6.96 -14.83 9.31
N GLU A 141 -7.92 -14.59 10.21
CA GLU A 141 -7.83 -14.96 11.61
C GLU A 141 -7.80 -16.48 11.80
N GLU A 142 -8.62 -17.24 11.09
CA GLU A 142 -8.61 -18.71 11.13
C GLU A 142 -7.27 -19.28 10.62
N LEU A 143 -6.70 -18.72 9.55
CA LEU A 143 -5.47 -19.20 8.93
C LEU A 143 -4.21 -18.77 9.69
N SER A 144 -4.18 -17.56 10.25
CA SER A 144 -2.98 -16.96 10.84
C SER A 144 -3.05 -16.73 12.36
N GLY A 145 -4.24 -16.75 12.94
CA GLY A 145 -4.50 -16.43 14.35
C GLY A 145 -4.71 -14.94 14.64
N ASN A 146 -4.53 -14.04 13.67
CA ASN A 146 -4.82 -12.61 13.82
C ASN A 146 -5.59 -12.08 12.60
N ARG A 147 -6.42 -11.05 12.80
CA ARG A 147 -7.15 -10.37 11.70
C ARG A 147 -6.26 -9.47 10.85
N ILE A 148 -5.18 -8.95 11.45
CA ILE A 148 -4.17 -8.05 10.89
C ILE A 148 -2.84 -8.45 11.55
N ASP A 149 -1.71 -8.25 10.89
CA ASP A 149 -0.39 -8.68 11.37
C ASP A 149 -0.31 -10.21 11.57
N TYR A 150 -0.32 -10.93 10.45
CA TYR A 150 -0.43 -12.38 10.32
C TYR A 150 0.84 -13.15 10.73
N ALA A 151 2.00 -12.50 10.65
CA ALA A 151 3.33 -13.07 10.88
C ALA A 151 3.64 -14.35 10.06
N ILE A 152 3.07 -14.48 8.86
CA ILE A 152 3.17 -15.69 8.04
C ILE A 152 4.51 -15.81 7.31
N PRO A 153 5.00 -14.82 6.53
CA PRO A 153 6.24 -14.97 5.80
C PRO A 153 7.43 -15.04 6.76
N ILE A 154 8.34 -15.97 6.50
CA ILE A 154 9.64 -16.08 7.19
C ILE A 154 10.73 -16.19 6.13
N TYR A 155 11.98 -15.87 6.47
CA TYR A 155 13.08 -16.08 5.54
C TYR A 155 13.20 -17.58 5.20
N GLY A 156 13.14 -17.91 3.92
CA GLY A 156 13.15 -19.28 3.41
C GLY A 156 11.78 -19.96 3.36
N GLY A 157 10.66 -19.27 3.63
CA GLY A 157 9.34 -19.88 3.49
C GLY A 157 8.19 -19.18 4.22
N VAL A 158 7.32 -19.98 4.83
CA VAL A 158 6.19 -19.52 5.65
C VAL A 158 6.15 -20.23 7.00
N ARG A 159 5.58 -19.57 8.00
CA ARG A 159 5.49 -20.06 9.38
C ARG A 159 4.50 -21.20 9.54
N ARG A 160 3.36 -21.11 8.85
CA ARG A 160 2.22 -22.03 8.97
C ARG A 160 1.74 -22.42 7.58
N ASP A 161 1.32 -23.66 7.46
CA ASP A 161 0.64 -24.18 6.29
C ASP A 161 -0.86 -23.89 6.37
N ILE A 162 -1.55 -23.95 5.22
CA ILE A 162 -3.01 -24.08 5.17
C ILE A 162 -3.30 -25.58 5.07
N THR A 163 -3.95 -26.14 6.10
CA THR A 163 -4.19 -27.58 6.16
C THR A 163 -5.33 -28.01 5.23
N PRO A 164 -5.41 -29.29 4.81
CA PRO A 164 -6.51 -29.77 3.97
C PRO A 164 -7.90 -29.51 4.57
N GLU A 165 -8.01 -29.50 5.90
CA GLU A 165 -9.25 -29.18 6.61
C GLU A 165 -9.66 -27.71 6.53
N GLN A 166 -8.75 -26.82 6.08
CA GLN A 166 -8.98 -25.38 5.91
C GLN A 166 -9.32 -25.00 4.45
N TYR A 167 -9.06 -25.88 3.48
CA TYR A 167 -9.37 -25.60 2.06
C TYR A 167 -10.86 -25.31 1.82
N PRO A 168 -11.82 -26.08 2.41
CA PRO A 168 -13.23 -25.79 2.22
C PRO A 168 -13.65 -24.38 2.68
N GLN A 169 -12.99 -23.81 3.69
CA GLN A 169 -13.26 -22.47 4.21
C GLN A 169 -12.79 -21.40 3.22
N VAL A 170 -11.60 -21.57 2.64
CA VAL A 170 -11.09 -20.68 1.60
C VAL A 170 -12.02 -20.73 0.37
N GLU A 171 -12.39 -21.93 -0.08
CA GLU A 171 -13.35 -22.10 -1.18
C GLU A 171 -14.73 -21.49 -0.88
N ALA A 172 -15.23 -21.63 0.34
CA ALA A 172 -16.50 -21.05 0.75
C ALA A 172 -16.45 -19.52 0.72
N MET A 173 -15.33 -18.92 1.13
CA MET A 173 -15.09 -17.48 1.01
C MET A 173 -15.05 -17.05 -0.46
N VAL A 174 -14.37 -17.81 -1.32
CA VAL A 174 -14.35 -17.52 -2.76
C VAL A 174 -15.75 -17.54 -3.35
N ARG A 175 -16.52 -18.62 -3.12
CA ARG A 175 -17.90 -18.75 -3.61
C ARG A 175 -18.79 -17.60 -3.12
N TYR A 176 -18.62 -17.18 -1.87
CA TYR A 176 -19.33 -16.04 -1.30
C TYR A 176 -19.05 -14.74 -2.07
N TYR A 177 -17.78 -14.41 -2.30
CA TYR A 177 -17.43 -13.19 -3.02
C TYR A 177 -17.78 -13.24 -4.50
N ARG A 178 -17.72 -14.41 -5.15
CA ARG A 178 -18.18 -14.60 -6.53
C ARG A 178 -19.67 -14.28 -6.68
N GLY A 179 -20.50 -14.77 -5.74
CA GLY A 179 -21.93 -14.48 -5.73
C GLY A 179 -22.27 -13.01 -5.47
N LEU A 180 -21.34 -12.26 -4.87
CA LEU A 180 -21.54 -10.87 -4.46
C LEU A 180 -20.86 -9.84 -5.38
N LEU A 181 -19.91 -10.26 -6.21
CA LEU A 181 -19.08 -9.35 -7.00
C LEU A 181 -19.92 -8.46 -7.93
N ASP A 182 -20.92 -9.04 -8.59
CA ASP A 182 -21.83 -8.28 -9.46
C ASP A 182 -22.66 -7.25 -8.68
N GLU A 183 -23.09 -7.57 -7.45
CA GLU A 183 -23.81 -6.63 -6.58
C GLU A 183 -22.89 -5.48 -6.12
N LEU A 184 -21.62 -5.76 -5.81
CA LEU A 184 -20.62 -4.73 -5.49
C LEU A 184 -20.35 -3.83 -6.70
N LEU A 185 -20.18 -4.41 -7.89
CA LEU A 185 -19.98 -3.65 -9.12
C LEU A 185 -21.21 -2.80 -9.45
N ASP A 186 -22.43 -3.32 -9.25
CA ASP A 186 -23.66 -2.57 -9.47
C ASP A 186 -23.77 -1.37 -8.52
N ALA A 187 -23.56 -1.60 -7.22
CA ALA A 187 -23.66 -0.57 -6.19
C ALA A 187 -22.65 0.59 -6.36
N PHE A 188 -21.46 0.33 -6.88
CA PHE A 188 -20.42 1.35 -7.07
C PHE A 188 -20.34 1.90 -8.49
N LEU A 189 -20.47 1.05 -9.52
CA LEU A 189 -20.18 1.41 -10.91
C LEU A 189 -21.44 1.63 -11.76
N ARG A 190 -22.64 1.32 -11.26
CA ARG A 190 -23.88 1.60 -12.00
C ARG A 190 -24.77 2.62 -11.28
N ASP A 191 -24.39 3.05 -10.09
CA ASP A 191 -25.06 4.14 -9.38
C ASP A 191 -24.72 5.51 -10.01
N PRO A 192 -25.72 6.28 -10.50
CA PRO A 192 -25.49 7.59 -11.10
C PRO A 192 -24.91 8.63 -10.14
N SER A 193 -25.18 8.50 -8.84
CA SER A 193 -24.73 9.42 -7.80
C SER A 193 -23.24 9.24 -7.52
N VAL A 194 -22.75 8.00 -7.53
CA VAL A 194 -21.30 7.71 -7.46
C VAL A 194 -20.62 8.28 -8.70
N ALA A 195 -21.16 8.03 -9.90
CA ALA A 195 -20.60 8.56 -11.14
C ALA A 195 -20.54 10.11 -11.12
N ALA A 196 -21.59 10.78 -10.66
CA ALA A 196 -21.66 12.23 -10.59
C ALA A 196 -20.58 12.87 -9.70
N ARG A 197 -20.05 12.13 -8.71
CA ARG A 197 -19.04 12.64 -7.76
C ARG A 197 -17.61 12.13 -8.01
N THR A 198 -17.42 11.26 -9.00
CA THR A 198 -16.12 10.61 -9.24
C THR A 198 -15.66 10.70 -10.68
N ARG A 199 -16.57 10.97 -11.63
CA ARG A 199 -16.24 11.18 -13.04
C ARG A 199 -15.70 12.57 -13.30
N GLY A 200 -14.55 12.64 -13.98
CA GLY A 200 -13.86 13.90 -14.24
C GLY A 200 -13.24 14.56 -13.00
N VAL A 201 -13.29 13.88 -11.85
CA VAL A 201 -12.75 14.35 -10.57
C VAL A 201 -11.37 13.73 -10.37
N GLY A 202 -10.37 14.53 -9.99
CA GLY A 202 -9.04 14.02 -9.67
C GLY A 202 -8.35 13.29 -10.81
N VAL A 203 -8.51 13.82 -12.02
CA VAL A 203 -7.92 13.30 -13.26
C VAL A 203 -6.40 13.31 -13.16
N LEU A 204 -5.78 12.22 -13.60
CA LEU A 204 -4.34 12.10 -13.77
C LEU A 204 -4.10 11.55 -15.17
N GLU A 205 -3.60 12.39 -16.07
CA GLU A 205 -3.39 11.98 -17.45
C GLU A 205 -2.29 10.91 -17.57
N PRO A 206 -2.32 10.04 -18.60
CA PRO A 206 -1.33 8.96 -18.77
C PRO A 206 0.11 9.45 -18.77
N GLU A 207 0.41 10.57 -19.44
CA GLU A 207 1.74 11.16 -19.52
C GLU A 207 2.20 11.71 -18.16
N GLU A 208 1.29 12.34 -17.41
CA GLU A 208 1.59 12.83 -16.07
C GLU A 208 1.82 11.67 -15.10
N ALA A 209 0.98 10.64 -15.14
CA ALA A 209 1.13 9.43 -14.35
C ALA A 209 2.48 8.76 -14.60
N ASP A 210 2.93 8.69 -15.86
CA ASP A 210 4.22 8.09 -16.22
C ASP A 210 5.39 8.96 -15.73
N SER A 211 5.33 10.28 -15.99
CA SER A 211 6.39 11.21 -15.58
C SER A 211 6.57 11.29 -14.06
N LEU A 212 5.48 11.19 -13.30
CA LEU A 212 5.47 11.16 -11.84
C LEU A 212 5.79 9.77 -11.28
N CYS A 213 6.04 8.78 -12.14
CA CYS A 213 6.30 7.39 -11.75
C CYS A 213 5.18 6.82 -10.85
N ALA A 214 3.92 7.14 -11.15
CA ALA A 214 2.78 6.58 -10.44
C ALA A 214 2.78 5.05 -10.57
N VAL A 215 2.26 4.36 -9.55
CA VAL A 215 2.23 2.90 -9.45
C VAL A 215 0.86 2.40 -9.01
N GLY A 216 0.60 1.10 -9.24
CA GLY A 216 -0.59 0.44 -8.74
C GLY A 216 -1.89 0.91 -9.40
N PRO A 217 -3.01 0.87 -8.67
CA PRO A 217 -4.31 1.29 -9.20
C PRO A 217 -4.32 2.74 -9.72
N THR A 218 -3.51 3.63 -9.15
CA THR A 218 -3.40 5.02 -9.61
C THR A 218 -2.87 5.09 -11.05
N ALA A 219 -1.80 4.35 -11.37
CA ALA A 219 -1.25 4.31 -12.71
C ALA A 219 -2.15 3.57 -13.71
N ARG A 220 -2.72 2.44 -13.27
CA ARG A 220 -3.61 1.61 -14.08
C ARG A 220 -4.92 2.32 -14.44
N ALA A 221 -5.45 3.14 -13.54
CA ALA A 221 -6.62 3.99 -13.81
C ALA A 221 -6.34 5.02 -14.93
N SER A 222 -5.12 5.54 -15.00
CA SER A 222 -4.65 6.40 -16.11
C SER A 222 -4.29 5.61 -17.37
N GLY A 223 -4.58 4.30 -17.44
CA GLY A 223 -4.34 3.46 -18.62
C GLY A 223 -2.91 2.91 -18.74
N LEU A 224 -2.03 3.15 -17.77
CA LEU A 224 -0.70 2.53 -17.75
C LEU A 224 -0.83 1.09 -17.26
N ALA A 225 -0.77 0.13 -18.18
CA ALA A 225 -0.87 -1.31 -17.89
C ALA A 225 0.42 -1.86 -17.24
N LYS A 226 0.78 -1.33 -16.07
CA LYS A 226 1.94 -1.73 -15.27
C LYS A 226 1.47 -2.50 -14.03
N ASP A 227 2.06 -3.67 -13.80
CA ASP A 227 1.84 -4.49 -12.61
C ASP A 227 3.08 -5.34 -12.36
N VAL A 228 3.67 -5.22 -11.18
CA VAL A 228 4.94 -5.91 -10.88
C VAL A 228 4.80 -7.44 -10.92
N ARG A 229 3.61 -7.99 -10.66
CA ARG A 229 3.34 -9.43 -10.76
C ARG A 229 3.42 -9.93 -12.20
N GLN A 230 3.13 -9.07 -13.18
CA GLN A 230 3.18 -9.34 -14.61
C GLN A 230 4.55 -8.98 -15.20
N ASP A 231 5.03 -7.76 -14.93
CA ASP A 231 6.19 -7.17 -15.61
C ASP A 231 7.52 -7.69 -15.05
N ARG A 232 7.54 -8.02 -13.74
CA ARG A 232 8.70 -8.57 -13.05
C ARG A 232 8.26 -9.66 -12.06
N PRO A 233 7.72 -10.79 -12.58
CA PRO A 233 7.10 -11.81 -11.76
C PRO A 233 8.04 -12.32 -10.66
N TYR A 234 7.45 -12.61 -9.52
CA TYR A 234 8.10 -13.13 -8.32
C TYR A 234 7.20 -14.18 -7.69
N LEU A 235 7.78 -15.08 -6.89
CA LEU A 235 7.07 -16.27 -6.42
C LEU A 235 6.46 -17.02 -7.62
N VAL A 236 5.26 -17.57 -7.45
CA VAL A 236 4.55 -18.31 -8.50
C VAL A 236 3.70 -17.43 -9.40
N TYR A 237 3.70 -16.09 -9.24
CA TYR A 237 2.92 -15.20 -10.13
C TYR A 237 3.29 -15.34 -11.61
N GLY A 238 4.54 -15.74 -11.91
CA GLY A 238 4.99 -16.01 -13.28
C GLY A 238 4.22 -17.12 -13.98
N ASP A 239 3.68 -18.08 -13.23
CA ASP A 239 2.93 -19.22 -13.76
C ASP A 239 1.40 -18.99 -13.72
N LEU A 240 0.94 -18.00 -12.94
CA LEU A 240 -0.47 -17.74 -12.69
C LEU A 240 -1.15 -16.84 -13.72
N GLY A 241 -0.39 -16.22 -14.64
CA GLY A 241 -0.94 -15.46 -15.77
C GLY A 241 -1.66 -14.16 -15.34
N VAL A 242 -1.15 -13.49 -14.31
CA VAL A 242 -1.66 -12.20 -13.83
C VAL A 242 -1.65 -11.16 -14.94
N LYS A 243 -2.70 -10.31 -14.98
CA LYS A 243 -2.81 -9.21 -15.94
C LYS A 243 -3.12 -7.90 -15.24
N ALA A 244 -2.41 -6.84 -15.62
CA ALA A 244 -2.72 -5.49 -15.15
C ALA A 244 -4.17 -5.11 -15.52
N ILE A 245 -5.01 -4.82 -14.52
CA ILE A 245 -6.40 -4.40 -14.72
C ILE A 245 -6.45 -2.88 -14.94
N THR A 246 -7.08 -2.45 -16.03
CA THR A 246 -7.34 -1.04 -16.35
C THR A 246 -8.86 -0.79 -16.47
N PRO A 247 -9.31 0.47 -16.70
CA PRO A 247 -10.71 0.73 -17.00
C PRO A 247 -11.23 0.03 -18.27
N ARG A 248 -10.32 -0.39 -19.17
CA ARG A 248 -10.67 -1.07 -20.44
C ARG A 248 -11.38 -2.40 -20.21
N GLU A 249 -11.02 -3.10 -19.14
CA GLU A 249 -11.65 -4.36 -18.73
C GLU A 249 -13.12 -4.18 -18.33
N TRP A 250 -13.53 -2.96 -17.96
CA TRP A 250 -14.93 -2.59 -17.75
C TRP A 250 -15.61 -1.99 -19.00
N GLY A 251 -14.91 -1.91 -20.13
CA GLY A 251 -15.41 -1.30 -21.36
C GLY A 251 -15.32 0.23 -21.38
N LEU A 252 -14.41 0.81 -20.59
CA LEU A 252 -14.19 2.26 -20.55
C LEU A 252 -12.85 2.64 -21.17
N GLU A 253 -12.79 3.81 -21.78
CA GLU A 253 -11.51 4.46 -22.08
C GLU A 253 -10.93 5.07 -20.80
N PRO A 254 -9.67 4.79 -20.44
CA PRO A 254 -9.03 5.34 -19.25
C PRO A 254 -8.95 6.86 -19.31
N ARG A 255 -9.37 7.51 -18.21
CA ARG A 255 -9.28 8.95 -17.96
C ARG A 255 -8.42 9.27 -16.74
N GLY A 256 -8.15 8.29 -15.88
CA GLY A 256 -7.38 8.50 -14.65
C GLY A 256 -8.14 9.22 -13.53
N ASP A 257 -9.46 9.39 -13.67
CA ASP A 257 -10.32 9.99 -12.65
C ASP A 257 -10.54 9.05 -11.46
N VAL A 258 -11.18 9.56 -10.40
CA VAL A 258 -11.50 8.76 -9.21
C VAL A 258 -12.33 7.53 -9.57
N TYR A 259 -13.27 7.65 -10.50
CA TYR A 259 -14.13 6.52 -10.86
C TYR A 259 -13.29 5.38 -11.48
N ASP A 260 -12.37 5.69 -12.39
CA ASP A 260 -11.48 4.68 -12.98
C ASP A 260 -10.64 3.96 -11.90
N LYS A 261 -10.24 4.68 -10.87
CA LYS A 261 -9.56 4.11 -9.68
C LYS A 261 -10.48 3.20 -8.85
N VAL A 262 -11.80 3.43 -8.85
CA VAL A 262 -12.80 2.51 -8.26
C VAL A 262 -12.92 1.24 -9.11
N VAL A 263 -13.05 1.40 -10.43
CA VAL A 263 -13.15 0.29 -11.39
C VAL A 263 -11.99 -0.68 -11.22
N VAL A 264 -10.75 -0.16 -11.27
CA VAL A 264 -9.55 -1.00 -11.16
C VAL A 264 -9.54 -1.81 -9.86
N ARG A 265 -9.82 -1.18 -8.72
CA ARG A 265 -9.79 -1.86 -7.42
C ARG A 265 -10.87 -2.91 -7.25
N LEU A 266 -12.09 -2.66 -7.77
CA LEU A 266 -13.18 -3.65 -7.69
C LEU A 266 -12.94 -4.84 -8.64
N LEU A 267 -12.41 -4.59 -9.84
CA LEU A 267 -12.06 -5.66 -10.77
C LEU A 267 -10.85 -6.48 -10.29
N GLU A 268 -9.89 -5.86 -9.59
CA GLU A 268 -8.78 -6.56 -8.95
C GLU A 268 -9.26 -7.57 -7.90
N VAL A 269 -10.40 -7.32 -7.21
CA VAL A 269 -11.01 -8.33 -6.32
C VAL A 269 -11.37 -9.59 -7.09
N GLY A 270 -11.98 -9.45 -8.27
CA GLY A 270 -12.31 -10.59 -9.13
C GLY A 270 -11.07 -11.40 -9.53
N GLN A 271 -10.01 -10.70 -9.97
CA GLN A 271 -8.75 -11.36 -10.34
C GLN A 271 -8.07 -12.03 -9.14
N SER A 272 -8.11 -11.44 -7.94
CA SER A 272 -7.60 -12.07 -6.72
C SER A 272 -8.33 -13.39 -6.41
N LEU A 273 -9.65 -13.45 -6.63
CA LEU A 273 -10.42 -14.69 -6.47
C LEU A 273 -9.96 -15.77 -7.47
N ASP A 274 -9.76 -15.41 -8.74
CA ASP A 274 -9.24 -16.34 -9.77
C ASP A 274 -7.87 -16.91 -9.35
N LEU A 275 -6.98 -16.04 -8.85
CA LEU A 275 -5.63 -16.43 -8.42
C LEU A 275 -5.66 -17.34 -7.20
N ILE A 276 -6.53 -17.07 -6.22
CA ILE A 276 -6.67 -17.91 -5.02
C ILE A 276 -7.18 -19.31 -5.42
N GLU A 277 -8.22 -19.40 -6.24
CA GLU A 277 -8.76 -20.69 -6.72
C GLU A 277 -7.69 -21.49 -7.46
N ARG A 278 -6.96 -20.83 -8.36
CA ARG A 278 -5.89 -21.47 -9.12
C ARG A 278 -4.77 -21.97 -8.22
N CYS A 279 -4.37 -21.16 -7.22
CA CYS A 279 -3.38 -21.57 -6.23
C CYS A 279 -3.84 -22.80 -5.42
N LEU A 280 -5.10 -22.90 -5.03
CA LEU A 280 -5.59 -24.08 -4.27
C LEU A 280 -5.51 -25.37 -5.10
N VAL A 281 -5.71 -25.28 -6.41
CA VAL A 281 -5.68 -26.44 -7.32
C VAL A 281 -4.25 -26.82 -7.72
N GLU A 282 -3.39 -25.83 -8.02
CA GLU A 282 -2.05 -26.04 -8.56
C GLU A 282 -0.95 -26.15 -7.49
N MET A 283 -1.25 -25.82 -6.23
CA MET A 283 -0.27 -25.84 -5.15
C MET A 283 0.25 -27.27 -4.89
N PRO A 284 1.57 -27.50 -4.98
CA PRO A 284 2.14 -28.82 -4.75
C PRO A 284 2.17 -29.17 -3.26
N GLU A 285 2.21 -30.46 -2.96
CA GLU A 285 2.66 -30.96 -1.66
C GLU A 285 4.17 -30.70 -1.49
N GLY A 286 4.62 -30.56 -0.24
CA GLY A 286 6.05 -30.39 0.06
C GLY A 286 6.33 -29.57 1.31
N GLU A 287 7.60 -29.23 1.49
CA GLU A 287 8.04 -28.42 2.61
C GLU A 287 7.57 -26.96 2.49
N ILE A 288 7.31 -26.33 3.64
CA ILE A 288 6.89 -24.92 3.72
C ILE A 288 8.04 -23.98 4.10
N THR A 289 9.22 -24.52 4.41
CA THR A 289 10.40 -23.77 4.82
C THR A 289 11.68 -24.50 4.41
N SER A 290 12.67 -23.80 3.87
CA SER A 290 14.02 -24.35 3.61
C SER A 290 14.80 -24.59 4.90
N PHE A 291 14.36 -24.00 6.02
CA PHE A 291 15.02 -24.10 7.32
C PHE A 291 14.02 -24.54 8.40
N PRO A 292 13.91 -25.85 8.71
CA PRO A 292 13.01 -26.36 9.74
C PRO A 292 13.33 -25.87 11.16
N LYS A 293 14.60 -25.48 11.41
CA LYS A 293 15.07 -25.02 12.72
C LYS A 293 15.58 -23.59 12.63
N ILE A 294 15.01 -22.69 13.43
CA ILE A 294 15.42 -21.28 13.50
C ILE A 294 16.94 -21.10 13.76
N PRO A 295 17.60 -21.86 14.65
CA PRO A 295 19.05 -21.74 14.82
C PRO A 295 19.86 -22.00 13.54
N ALA A 296 19.39 -22.88 12.66
CA ALA A 296 20.04 -23.15 11.38
C ALA A 296 19.90 -21.96 10.42
N LEU A 297 18.71 -21.36 10.36
CA LEU A 297 18.46 -20.13 9.60
C LEU A 297 19.35 -18.97 10.08
N LEU A 298 19.42 -18.74 11.40
CA LEU A 298 20.27 -17.69 11.97
C LEU A 298 21.75 -17.90 11.67
N ALA A 299 22.23 -19.14 11.79
CA ALA A 299 23.62 -19.48 11.47
C ALA A 299 23.93 -19.30 9.97
N TYR A 300 22.95 -19.55 9.09
CA TYR A 300 23.06 -19.31 7.66
C TYR A 300 23.12 -17.81 7.35
N LEU A 301 22.15 -17.03 7.87
CA LEU A 301 22.06 -15.59 7.65
C LEU A 301 23.27 -14.83 8.20
N LYS A 302 23.86 -15.28 9.33
CA LYS A 302 25.08 -14.67 9.88
C LYS A 302 26.30 -14.78 8.95
N LYS A 303 26.29 -15.74 8.03
CA LYS A 303 27.36 -15.94 7.04
C LYS A 303 27.04 -15.28 5.70
N ALA A 304 25.82 -14.76 5.52
CA ALA A 304 25.41 -14.14 4.28
C ALA A 304 26.11 -12.78 4.11
N ASP A 305 26.55 -12.51 2.90
CA ASP A 305 27.19 -11.27 2.49
C ASP A 305 26.64 -10.89 1.11
N GLY A 306 26.16 -9.66 0.96
CA GLY A 306 25.59 -9.22 -0.32
C GLY A 306 24.46 -8.22 -0.20
N GLU A 307 23.93 -7.85 -1.37
CA GLU A 307 22.84 -6.90 -1.52
C GLU A 307 21.64 -7.57 -2.18
N GLY A 308 20.44 -7.20 -1.73
CA GLY A 308 19.20 -7.77 -2.22
C GLY A 308 18.11 -6.73 -2.38
N LEU A 309 17.38 -6.84 -3.49
CA LEU A 309 16.17 -6.08 -3.76
C LEU A 309 14.98 -7.02 -3.75
N GLY A 310 14.00 -6.72 -2.90
CA GLY A 310 12.68 -7.33 -2.90
C GLY A 310 11.68 -6.37 -3.52
N TRP A 311 10.74 -6.90 -4.30
CA TRP A 311 9.63 -6.14 -4.86
C TRP A 311 8.34 -6.95 -4.72
N HIS A 312 7.23 -6.24 -4.52
CA HIS A 312 5.90 -6.81 -4.42
C HIS A 312 4.87 -5.80 -4.93
N GLU A 313 3.82 -6.27 -5.61
CA GLU A 313 2.66 -5.44 -5.94
C GLU A 313 1.72 -5.41 -4.73
N ALA A 314 1.90 -4.46 -3.82
CA ALA A 314 0.95 -4.25 -2.73
C ALA A 314 -0.40 -3.79 -3.29
N PRO A 315 -1.50 -3.81 -2.51
CA PRO A 315 -2.81 -3.38 -3.00
C PRO A 315 -2.89 -1.90 -3.46
N ARG A 316 -1.85 -1.11 -3.17
CA ARG A 316 -1.70 0.31 -3.57
C ARG A 316 -0.67 0.51 -4.68
N GLY A 317 0.03 -0.54 -5.10
CA GLY A 317 1.09 -0.50 -6.10
C GLY A 317 2.40 -1.11 -5.64
N GLU A 318 3.44 -0.85 -6.42
CA GLU A 318 4.79 -1.38 -6.18
C GLU A 318 5.37 -0.93 -4.83
N VAL A 319 5.76 -1.92 -4.01
CA VAL A 319 6.60 -1.74 -2.83
C VAL A 319 7.96 -2.39 -3.08
N ILE A 320 9.04 -1.70 -2.72
CA ILE A 320 10.42 -2.19 -2.85
C ILE A 320 11.12 -2.11 -1.50
N HIS A 321 11.85 -3.17 -1.14
CA HIS A 321 12.80 -3.15 -0.03
C HIS A 321 14.19 -3.44 -0.58
N TYR A 322 15.15 -2.62 -0.17
CA TYR A 322 16.56 -2.85 -0.40
C TYR A 322 17.22 -3.23 0.92
N ILE A 323 18.07 -4.25 0.88
CA ILE A 323 18.84 -4.69 2.04
C ILE A 323 20.29 -4.96 1.66
N ARG A 324 21.20 -4.61 2.57
CA ARG A 324 22.62 -5.00 2.51
C ARG A 324 22.99 -5.78 3.76
N LEU A 325 23.52 -6.96 3.55
CA LEU A 325 24.03 -7.87 4.58
C LEU A 325 25.56 -7.86 4.54
N GLU A 326 26.18 -8.06 5.71
CA GLU A 326 27.63 -8.18 5.85
C GLU A 326 27.94 -9.41 6.69
N ALA A 327 28.83 -10.27 6.20
CA ALA A 327 29.18 -11.49 6.90
C ALA A 327 29.70 -11.22 8.32
N GLY A 328 29.15 -11.93 9.30
CA GLY A 328 29.48 -11.79 10.72
C GLY A 328 28.67 -10.74 11.46
N VAL A 329 27.92 -9.87 10.76
CA VAL A 329 27.01 -8.87 11.35
C VAL A 329 25.59 -9.45 11.38
N GLU A 330 24.88 -9.31 12.51
CA GLU A 330 23.53 -9.88 12.68
C GLU A 330 22.42 -8.92 12.24
N GLU A 331 22.69 -7.61 12.30
CA GLU A 331 21.82 -6.56 11.80
C GLU A 331 22.05 -6.32 10.29
N PRO A 332 21.02 -5.91 9.54
CA PRO A 332 21.24 -5.40 8.19
C PRO A 332 22.03 -4.08 8.27
N VAL A 333 23.11 -3.98 7.49
CA VAL A 333 23.92 -2.75 7.39
C VAL A 333 23.09 -1.61 6.83
N VAL A 334 22.25 -1.93 5.85
CA VAL A 334 21.27 -1.00 5.28
C VAL A 334 19.96 -1.73 5.11
N TRP A 335 18.85 -1.08 5.49
CA TRP A 335 17.51 -1.48 5.12
C TRP A 335 16.71 -0.25 4.70
N LYS A 336 16.35 -0.17 3.41
CA LYS A 336 15.55 0.91 2.84
C LYS A 336 14.23 0.37 2.34
N VAL A 337 13.14 1.06 2.67
CA VAL A 337 11.80 0.75 2.17
C VAL A 337 11.31 1.89 1.28
N LYS A 338 10.78 1.55 0.10
CA LYS A 338 10.01 2.45 -0.77
C LYS A 338 8.59 1.89 -0.85
N ALA A 339 7.64 2.57 -0.21
CA ALA A 339 6.23 2.18 -0.24
C ALA A 339 5.48 2.81 -1.42
N PRO A 340 4.32 2.28 -1.85
CA PRO A 340 3.63 2.74 -3.05
C PRO A 340 3.15 4.20 -2.94
N THR A 341 2.65 4.59 -1.77
CA THR A 341 2.20 5.97 -1.49
C THR A 341 3.32 6.99 -1.74
N TYR A 342 4.59 6.62 -1.55
CA TYR A 342 5.71 7.53 -1.81
C TYR A 342 5.79 7.92 -3.30
N SER A 343 5.60 6.96 -4.20
CA SER A 343 5.54 7.24 -5.64
C SER A 343 4.27 7.98 -6.03
N ASN A 344 3.14 7.62 -5.41
CA ASN A 344 1.84 8.19 -5.76
C ASN A 344 1.58 9.57 -5.14
N LEU A 345 2.34 10.00 -4.13
CA LEU A 345 2.10 11.25 -3.40
C LEU A 345 2.02 12.46 -4.34
N MET A 346 2.96 12.55 -5.28
CA MET A 346 3.06 13.70 -6.18
C MET A 346 1.94 13.74 -7.22
N SER A 347 1.24 12.62 -7.45
CA SER A 347 0.06 12.60 -8.33
C SER A 347 -1.08 13.47 -7.79
N TRP A 348 -1.12 13.75 -6.49
CA TRP A 348 -2.10 14.67 -5.94
C TRP A 348 -1.99 16.09 -6.48
N VAL A 349 -0.79 16.55 -6.83
CA VAL A 349 -0.59 17.92 -7.32
C VAL A 349 -1.43 18.18 -8.59
N PRO A 350 -1.24 17.45 -9.70
CA PRO A 350 -2.08 17.64 -10.87
C PRO A 350 -3.55 17.26 -10.61
N MET A 351 -3.81 16.22 -9.80
CA MET A 351 -5.17 15.78 -9.51
C MET A 351 -6.02 16.82 -8.77
N PHE A 352 -5.42 17.68 -7.93
CA PHE A 352 -6.16 18.73 -7.22
C PHE A 352 -6.32 20.02 -8.01
N VAL A 353 -5.44 20.30 -8.99
CA VAL A 353 -5.49 21.56 -9.73
C VAL A 353 -6.78 21.63 -10.56
N ASP A 354 -7.40 22.82 -10.54
CA ASP A 354 -8.66 23.14 -11.20
C ASP A 354 -9.91 22.37 -10.73
N GLN A 355 -9.79 21.60 -9.64
CA GLN A 355 -10.90 20.95 -8.96
C GLN A 355 -11.54 21.86 -7.90
N GLU A 356 -12.71 21.48 -7.42
CA GLU A 356 -13.44 22.21 -6.38
C GLU A 356 -13.03 21.76 -4.97
N ILE A 357 -13.21 22.64 -3.97
CA ILE A 357 -12.91 22.33 -2.55
C ILE A 357 -13.68 21.07 -2.08
N ALA A 358 -14.90 20.86 -2.58
CA ALA A 358 -15.74 19.72 -2.21
C ALA A 358 -15.16 18.36 -2.67
N ASP A 359 -14.24 18.36 -3.64
CA ASP A 359 -13.62 17.15 -4.18
C ASP A 359 -12.33 16.78 -3.46
N ILE A 360 -11.82 17.65 -2.59
CA ILE A 360 -10.59 17.40 -1.83
C ILE A 360 -10.61 16.03 -1.12
N PRO A 361 -11.67 15.67 -0.35
CA PRO A 361 -11.69 14.42 0.41
C PRO A 361 -11.54 13.19 -0.48
N ILE A 362 -12.30 13.13 -1.58
CA ILE A 362 -12.31 11.95 -2.45
C ILE A 362 -11.04 11.86 -3.30
N ILE A 363 -10.50 12.99 -3.78
CA ILE A 363 -9.22 13.02 -4.50
C ILE A 363 -8.09 12.58 -3.57
N ALA A 364 -8.06 13.07 -2.32
CA ALA A 364 -7.10 12.64 -1.31
C ALA A 364 -7.21 11.13 -1.07
N ALA A 365 -8.41 10.61 -0.83
CA ALA A 365 -8.63 9.18 -0.61
C ALA A 365 -8.30 8.32 -1.85
N SER A 366 -8.37 8.88 -3.07
CA SER A 366 -8.35 8.09 -4.31
C SER A 366 -7.07 7.29 -4.58
N ILE A 367 -5.92 7.75 -4.08
CA ILE A 367 -4.64 7.03 -4.19
C ILE A 367 -4.45 5.97 -3.10
N ASP A 368 -5.43 5.82 -2.19
CA ASP A 368 -5.37 5.00 -0.98
C ASP A 368 -4.12 5.30 -0.12
N PRO A 369 -3.99 6.55 0.35
CA PRO A 369 -2.74 7.01 0.92
C PRO A 369 -2.49 6.44 2.32
N CYS A 370 -1.41 5.68 2.49
CA CYS A 370 -0.93 5.30 3.82
C CYS A 370 0.30 6.15 4.21
N MET A 371 0.13 7.05 5.17
CA MET A 371 1.20 7.91 5.70
C MET A 371 2.20 7.11 6.54
N CYS A 372 1.76 6.08 7.26
CA CYS A 372 2.63 5.20 8.02
C CYS A 372 3.64 4.45 7.13
N CYS A 373 3.21 4.10 5.91
CA CYS A 373 4.06 3.57 4.86
C CYS A 373 5.07 4.60 4.33
N MET A 374 4.62 5.85 4.18
CA MET A 374 5.28 6.87 3.39
C MET A 374 6.17 7.83 4.18
N ASP A 375 5.81 8.18 5.43
CA ASP A 375 6.39 9.27 6.25
C ASP A 375 7.86 9.03 6.55
N ARG A 376 8.66 9.28 5.52
CA ARG A 376 10.07 8.97 5.35
C ARG A 376 10.58 9.85 4.22
N VAL A 377 10.64 11.15 4.46
CA VAL A 377 11.20 12.09 3.49
C VAL A 377 12.61 12.46 3.95
N HIS A 378 13.59 12.13 3.11
CA HIS A 378 14.88 12.82 3.11
C HIS A 378 14.72 13.99 2.13
N MET A 379 14.85 15.22 2.63
CA MET A 379 14.99 16.39 1.77
C MET A 379 16.38 16.37 1.15
N VAL A 380 16.45 16.49 -0.17
CA VAL A 380 17.69 16.75 -0.91
C VAL A 380 17.47 18.08 -1.63
N ASP A 381 18.33 19.05 -1.36
CA ASP A 381 18.36 20.34 -2.05
C ASP A 381 19.70 20.49 -2.78
N ASP A 382 19.64 21.15 -3.93
CA ASP A 382 20.57 21.17 -5.04
C ASP A 382 22.05 21.14 -4.64
N SER A 383 22.66 19.97 -4.78
CA SER A 383 24.11 19.71 -4.67
C SER A 383 24.79 20.00 -3.32
N SER A 384 24.04 20.30 -2.26
CA SER A 384 24.57 20.28 -0.89
C SER A 384 23.69 19.44 0.04
N ALA A 385 24.21 18.29 0.47
CA ALA A 385 23.56 17.48 1.48
C ALA A 385 23.73 18.19 2.84
N SER A 386 22.67 18.82 3.34
CA SER A 386 22.59 19.18 4.76
C SER A 386 21.60 18.25 5.46
N MET A 387 22.10 17.48 6.42
CA MET A 387 21.28 16.67 7.30
C MET A 387 20.75 17.59 8.40
N VAL A 388 19.43 17.77 8.47
CA VAL A 388 18.82 18.38 9.64
C VAL A 388 18.95 17.38 10.78
N GLN A 389 20.00 17.53 11.58
CA GLN A 389 20.27 16.65 12.71
C GLN A 389 19.13 16.72 13.72
N LYS A 390 18.97 15.66 14.51
CA LYS A 390 17.95 15.59 15.56
C LYS A 390 18.03 16.80 16.49
N GLU A 391 19.23 17.28 16.81
CA GLU A 391 19.46 18.49 17.60
C GLU A 391 18.82 19.73 16.96
N GLU A 392 18.92 19.87 15.64
CA GLU A 392 18.39 21.02 14.91
C GLU A 392 16.86 20.98 14.83
N LEU A 393 16.27 19.79 14.61
CA LEU A 393 14.82 19.61 14.71
C LEU A 393 14.29 19.92 16.12
N LEU A 394 15.01 19.47 17.16
CA LEU A 394 14.68 19.79 18.55
C LEU A 394 14.82 21.29 18.83
N ARG A 395 15.86 21.94 18.31
CA ARG A 395 16.06 23.40 18.44
C ARG A 395 14.92 24.18 17.79
N LEU A 396 14.57 23.83 16.55
CA LEU A 396 13.48 24.48 15.81
C LEU A 396 12.11 24.23 16.47
N SER A 397 11.88 23.01 16.98
CA SER A 397 10.68 22.68 17.75
C SER A 397 10.59 23.49 19.03
N ARG A 398 11.67 23.56 19.82
CA ARG A 398 11.73 24.34 21.07
C ARG A 398 11.55 25.83 20.80
N ALA A 399 12.24 26.37 19.81
CA ALA A 399 12.12 27.77 19.41
C ALA A 399 10.70 28.14 18.94
N LYS A 400 10.02 27.22 18.24
CA LYS A 400 8.61 27.39 17.88
C LYS A 400 7.71 27.38 19.12
N THR A 401 7.89 26.42 20.04
CA THR A 401 7.15 26.36 21.30
C THR A 401 7.36 27.62 22.14
N GLU A 402 8.59 28.11 22.26
CA GLU A 402 8.91 29.35 22.98
C GLU A 402 8.24 30.57 22.36
N ARG A 403 8.16 30.65 21.03
CA ARG A 403 7.43 31.72 20.32
C ARG A 403 5.94 31.71 20.67
N ILE A 404 5.33 30.53 20.63
CA ILE A 404 3.90 30.34 20.96
C ILE A 404 3.64 30.71 22.42
N CYS A 405 4.51 30.26 23.34
CA CYS A 405 4.41 30.60 24.76
C CYS A 405 4.60 32.11 25.04
N ARG A 406 5.32 32.82 24.17
CA ARG A 406 5.54 34.28 24.28
C ARG A 406 4.46 35.10 23.57
N GLY A 407 3.38 34.48 23.08
CA GLY A 407 2.26 35.17 22.43
C GLY A 407 2.57 35.70 21.02
N GLY A 408 3.67 35.26 20.39
CA GLY A 408 3.98 35.59 19.02
C GLY A 408 3.15 34.74 18.05
N GLY A 409 2.23 35.36 17.32
CA GLY A 409 1.50 34.72 16.22
C GLY A 409 2.42 34.25 15.08
N PRO A 410 1.90 33.43 14.14
CA PRO A 410 2.69 32.93 13.01
C PRO A 410 3.18 34.09 12.12
N ALA A 411 4.41 33.96 11.59
CA ALA A 411 4.95 34.78 10.51
C ALA A 411 4.54 34.20 9.17
#